data_AF-A0A198UJY4-F1
#
_entry.id   AF-A0A198UJY4-F1
#
_cell.length_a   1.000
_cell.length_b   1.000
_cell.length_c   1.000
_cell.angle_alpha   90.00
_cell.angle_beta   90.00
_cell.angle_gamma   90.00
#
_symmetry.space_group_name_H-M   'P 1'
#
loop_
_entity.id
_entity.type
_entity.pdbx_description
1 polymer ?
#
loop_
_entity_poly.entity_id
_entity_poly.type
_entity_poly.pdbx_seq_one_letter_code
_entity_poly.pdbx_strand_id
1 'polypeptide(L)'
;MATGKEFRLLGLTQEQHDFLYEYAQNQLGSKSRTKAILHLVDEKMNGTAAIDRIKQERLDEPPPSSKDTKRIQFSVLQADYDNLDKITKSTDSSIQHYLRCLVRSNLYGKYELLGFEMENLRRSNYELYRLGVNINQIAKALNTGHDVEVTRQMLDDMHQQIAEHTSRVEKILKDNLERY
;
A
#
# COMPACT_ATOMS: atom_id res chain seq x y z
N MET A 1 -17.66 38.54 12.47
CA MET A 1 -16.75 39.15 11.49
C MET A 1 -15.35 38.67 11.83
N ALA A 2 -14.68 37.93 10.94
CA ALA A 2 -13.32 37.46 11.21
C ALA A 2 -12.36 38.65 11.17
N THR A 3 -11.73 38.97 12.30
CA THR A 3 -10.67 39.98 12.40
C THR A 3 -9.47 39.53 11.57
N GLY A 4 -9.23 40.18 10.43
CA GLY A 4 -8.03 39.96 9.62
C GLY A 4 -6.79 40.34 10.44
N LYS A 5 -5.79 39.45 10.50
CA LYS A 5 -4.48 39.77 11.06
C LYS A 5 -3.68 40.55 10.02
N GLU A 6 -3.22 41.74 10.38
CA GLU A 6 -2.34 42.53 9.52
C GLU A 6 -0.91 41.95 9.55
N PHE A 7 -0.28 41.83 8.38
CA PHE A 7 1.13 41.46 8.28
C PHE A 7 1.83 42.39 7.29
N ARG A 8 3.07 42.77 7.60
CA ARG A 8 3.89 43.61 6.73
C ARG A 8 4.82 42.73 5.90
N LEU A 9 4.60 42.69 4.59
CA LEU A 9 5.48 41.98 3.66
C LEU A 9 6.65 42.89 3.26
N LEU A 10 7.88 42.47 3.54
CA LEU A 10 9.12 43.17 3.18
C LEU A 10 9.97 42.27 2.28
N GLY A 11 10.74 42.88 1.37
CA GLY A 11 11.74 42.17 0.54
C GLY A 11 11.26 41.69 -0.83
N LEU A 12 10.10 42.15 -1.32
CA LEU A 12 9.70 41.88 -2.70
C LEU A 12 10.58 42.65 -3.69
N THR A 13 10.99 41.99 -4.77
CA THR A 13 11.66 42.65 -5.90
C THR A 13 10.65 43.43 -6.74
N GLN A 14 11.14 44.36 -7.56
CA GLN A 14 10.28 45.10 -8.48
C GLN A 14 9.54 44.18 -9.47
N GLU A 15 10.23 43.15 -9.98
CA GLU A 15 9.61 42.13 -10.84
C GLU A 15 8.46 41.40 -10.16
N GLN A 16 8.61 41.04 -8.88
CA GLN A 16 7.55 40.41 -8.10
C GLN A 16 6.36 41.36 -7.87
N HIS A 17 6.64 42.65 -7.69
CA HIS A 17 5.60 43.69 -7.58
C HIS A 17 4.79 43.84 -8.87
N ASP A 18 5.46 43.77 -10.02
CA ASP A 18 4.84 43.91 -11.33
C ASP A 18 4.06 42.65 -11.69
N PHE A 19 4.64 41.47 -11.43
CA PHE A 19 3.95 40.18 -11.56
C PHE A 19 2.63 40.15 -10.78
N LEU A 20 2.63 40.53 -9.50
CA LEU A 20 1.41 40.52 -8.67
C LEU A 20 0.35 41.49 -9.19
N TYR A 21 0.77 42.60 -9.81
CA TYR A 21 -0.14 43.58 -10.39
C TYR A 21 -0.79 43.05 -11.67
N GLU A 22 0.03 42.53 -12.59
CA GLU A 22 -0.46 41.93 -13.84
C GLU A 22 -1.33 40.71 -13.58
N TYR A 23 -0.91 39.84 -12.65
CA TYR A 23 -1.69 38.67 -12.24
C TYR A 23 -3.07 39.10 -11.69
N ALA A 24 -3.12 40.11 -10.82
CA ALA A 24 -4.38 40.61 -10.29
C ALA A 24 -5.30 41.13 -11.40
N GLN A 25 -4.74 41.85 -12.38
CA GLN A 25 -5.52 42.43 -13.48
C GLN A 25 -6.07 41.34 -14.39
N ASN A 26 -5.21 40.42 -14.81
CA ASN A 26 -5.54 39.40 -15.81
C ASN A 26 -6.44 38.31 -15.25
N GLN A 27 -6.21 37.87 -14.01
CA GLN A 27 -6.91 36.71 -13.43
C GLN A 27 -8.08 37.09 -12.53
N LEU A 28 -8.02 38.24 -11.86
CA LEU A 28 -9.00 38.63 -10.83
C LEU A 28 -9.77 39.91 -11.17
N GLY A 29 -9.52 40.50 -12.34
CA GLY A 29 -10.11 41.77 -12.79
C GLY A 29 -9.83 42.93 -11.82
N SER A 30 -8.72 42.86 -11.08
CA SER A 30 -8.42 43.74 -9.95
C SER A 30 -7.02 44.34 -10.07
N LYS A 31 -6.81 45.57 -9.60
CA LYS A 31 -5.46 46.17 -9.52
C LYS A 31 -4.77 45.92 -8.17
N SER A 32 -5.44 45.20 -7.26
CA SER A 32 -4.95 44.95 -5.90
C SER A 32 -3.97 43.78 -5.85
N ARG A 33 -2.70 44.10 -5.56
CA ARG A 33 -1.64 43.11 -5.31
C ARG A 33 -1.92 42.25 -4.07
N THR A 34 -2.51 42.84 -3.03
CA THR A 34 -2.92 42.09 -1.83
C THR A 34 -3.95 41.02 -2.17
N LYS A 35 -4.90 41.33 -3.06
CA LYS A 35 -5.89 40.36 -3.55
C LYS A 35 -5.24 39.23 -4.33
N ALA A 36 -4.23 39.51 -5.15
CA ALA A 36 -3.43 38.49 -5.83
C ALA A 36 -2.65 37.61 -4.85
N ILE A 37 -2.00 38.19 -3.84
CA ILE A 37 -1.29 37.43 -2.81
C ILE A 37 -2.24 36.49 -2.08
N LEU A 38 -3.38 36.99 -1.60
CA LEU A 38 -4.37 36.17 -0.91
C LEU A 38 -4.89 35.04 -1.80
N HIS A 39 -5.21 35.35 -3.06
CA HIS A 39 -5.65 34.33 -4.02
C HIS A 39 -4.59 33.24 -4.25
N LEU A 40 -3.33 33.60 -4.44
CA LEU A 40 -2.24 32.64 -4.63
C LEU A 40 -1.98 31.80 -3.37
N VAL A 41 -2.10 32.40 -2.19
CA VAL A 41 -2.01 31.69 -0.90
C VAL A 41 -3.16 30.70 -0.78
N ASP A 42 -4.40 31.12 -1.05
CA ASP A 42 -5.58 30.25 -1.00
C ASP A 42 -5.49 29.13 -2.05
N GLU A 43 -5.04 29.42 -3.27
CA GLU A 43 -4.82 28.44 -4.33
C GLU A 43 -3.78 27.40 -3.92
N LYS A 44 -2.66 27.83 -3.32
CA LYS A 44 -1.65 26.91 -2.79
C LYS A 44 -2.13 26.13 -1.58
N MET A 45 -2.83 26.77 -0.64
CA MET A 45 -3.41 26.09 0.52
C MET A 45 -4.45 25.05 0.10
N ASN A 46 -5.30 25.36 -0.86
CA ASN A 46 -6.31 24.44 -1.38
C ASN A 46 -5.71 23.34 -2.24
N GLY A 47 -4.67 23.63 -3.03
CA GLY A 47 -3.91 22.63 -3.78
C GLY A 47 -3.17 21.65 -2.85
N THR A 48 -2.56 22.16 -1.78
CA THR A 48 -1.95 21.34 -0.73
C THR A 48 -3.00 20.53 0.02
N ALA A 49 -4.14 21.11 0.38
CA ALA A 49 -5.24 20.40 1.01
C ALA A 49 -5.87 19.32 0.11
N ALA A 50 -5.94 19.53 -1.21
CA ALA A 50 -6.40 18.51 -2.15
C ALA A 50 -5.41 17.33 -2.26
N ILE A 51 -4.11 17.62 -2.32
CA ILE A 51 -3.05 16.59 -2.33
C ILE A 51 -3.03 15.83 -0.99
N ASP A 52 -3.21 16.54 0.13
CA ASP A 52 -3.24 15.94 1.46
C ASP A 52 -4.53 15.14 1.71
N ARG A 53 -5.68 15.56 1.18
CA ARG A 53 -6.93 14.78 1.18
C ARG A 53 -6.81 13.50 0.35
N ILE A 54 -6.19 13.57 -0.84
CA ILE A 54 -5.87 12.38 -1.65
C ILE A 54 -4.93 11.42 -0.91
N LYS A 55 -4.07 11.93 -0.01
CA LYS A 55 -3.19 11.11 0.83
C LYS A 55 -3.82 10.62 2.15
N GLN A 56 -4.82 11.32 2.68
CA GLN A 56 -5.39 11.06 4.02
C GLN A 56 -6.75 10.35 4.01
N GLU A 57 -7.57 10.50 2.97
CA GLU A 57 -8.79 9.69 2.82
C GLU A 57 -8.42 8.34 2.21
N ARG A 58 -7.81 7.46 3.01
CA ARG A 58 -7.77 6.04 2.67
C ARG A 58 -9.21 5.57 2.50
N LEU A 59 -9.57 5.13 1.29
CA LEU A 59 -10.92 4.68 1.01
C LEU A 59 -11.22 3.41 1.81
N ASP A 60 -12.49 3.20 2.14
CA ASP A 60 -12.91 1.95 2.76
C ASP A 60 -12.73 0.80 1.76
N GLU A 61 -12.09 -0.27 2.22
CA GLU A 61 -11.87 -1.45 1.41
C GLU A 61 -13.21 -2.12 1.10
N PRO A 62 -13.46 -2.54 -0.16
CA PRO A 62 -14.66 -3.31 -0.46
C PRO A 62 -14.66 -4.63 0.33
N PRO A 63 -15.84 -5.11 0.77
CA PRO A 63 -15.92 -6.37 1.49
C PRO A 63 -15.39 -7.52 0.61
N PRO A 64 -14.72 -8.53 1.21
CA PRO A 64 -14.13 -9.64 0.45
C PRO A 64 -15.17 -10.50 -0.29
N SER A 65 -16.44 -10.38 0.07
CA SER A 65 -17.57 -11.02 -0.62
C SER A 65 -18.05 -10.30 -1.87
N SER A 66 -17.55 -9.08 -2.15
CA SER A 66 -17.95 -8.30 -3.33
C SER A 66 -17.50 -8.99 -4.62
N LYS A 67 -18.45 -9.25 -5.53
CA LYS A 67 -18.18 -9.87 -6.84
C LYS A 67 -18.34 -8.91 -8.02
N ASP A 68 -18.81 -7.70 -7.78
CA ASP A 68 -19.07 -6.72 -8.82
C ASP A 68 -17.74 -6.12 -9.31
N THR A 69 -17.44 -6.34 -10.60
CA THR A 69 -16.19 -5.85 -11.20
C THR A 69 -16.48 -4.97 -12.40
N LYS A 70 -15.62 -3.97 -12.61
CA LYS A 70 -15.63 -3.12 -13.80
C LYS A 70 -14.30 -3.23 -14.53
N ARG A 71 -14.34 -3.26 -15.87
CA ARG A 71 -13.16 -3.35 -16.72
C ARG A 71 -12.62 -1.94 -16.98
N ILE A 72 -11.32 -1.75 -16.77
CA ILE A 72 -10.58 -0.55 -17.15
C ILE A 72 -9.68 -0.92 -18.35
N GLN A 73 -9.68 -0.09 -19.39
CA GLN A 73 -8.83 -0.26 -20.58
C GLN A 73 -8.09 1.05 -20.85
N PHE A 74 -6.77 0.97 -21.00
CA PHE A 74 -5.92 2.08 -21.40
C PHE A 74 -4.67 1.54 -22.10
N SER A 75 -4.04 2.38 -22.92
CA SER A 75 -2.79 2.06 -23.59
C SER A 75 -1.59 2.52 -22.75
N VAL A 76 -0.51 1.76 -22.81
CA VAL A 76 0.79 2.09 -22.20
C VAL A 76 1.87 2.11 -23.28
N LEU A 77 3.01 2.74 -23.00
CA LEU A 77 4.16 2.67 -23.91
C LEU A 77 4.66 1.23 -23.99
N GLN A 78 5.20 0.85 -25.15
CA GLN A 78 5.79 -0.49 -25.33
C GLN A 78 6.89 -0.77 -24.29
N ALA A 79 7.75 0.22 -24.03
CA ALA A 79 8.81 0.09 -23.04
C ALA A 79 8.26 -0.17 -21.62
N ASP A 80 7.15 0.47 -21.25
CA ASP A 80 6.50 0.25 -19.95
C ASP A 80 5.89 -1.15 -19.88
N TYR A 81 5.27 -1.60 -20.97
CA TYR A 81 4.73 -2.95 -21.06
C TYR A 81 5.83 -4.01 -20.90
N ASP A 82 6.96 -3.85 -21.59
CA ASP A 82 8.09 -4.77 -21.52
C ASP A 82 8.70 -4.80 -20.10
N ASN A 83 8.71 -3.66 -19.40
CA ASN A 83 9.16 -3.59 -18.01
C ASN A 83 8.17 -4.27 -17.06
N LEU A 84 6.86 -4.10 -17.25
CA LEU A 84 5.83 -4.81 -16.50
C LEU A 84 5.93 -6.34 -16.70
N ASP A 85 6.18 -6.79 -17.93
CA ASP A 85 6.39 -8.21 -18.25
C ASP A 85 7.61 -8.79 -17.52
N LYS A 86 8.74 -8.07 -17.50
CA LYS A 86 9.93 -8.48 -16.72
C LYS A 86 9.64 -8.61 -15.23
N ILE A 87 8.98 -7.61 -14.64
CA ILE A 87 8.63 -7.61 -13.20
C ILE A 87 7.74 -8.81 -12.88
N THR A 88 6.73 -9.06 -13.71
CA THR A 88 5.73 -10.10 -13.44
C THR A 88 6.28 -11.51 -13.62
N LYS A 89 7.18 -11.73 -14.59
CA LYS A 89 7.95 -12.97 -14.71
C LYS A 89 8.85 -13.23 -13.49
N SER A 90 9.51 -12.20 -12.97
CA SER A 90 10.37 -12.35 -11.78
C SER A 90 9.58 -12.64 -10.49
N THR A 91 8.29 -12.32 -10.47
CA THR A 91 7.41 -12.44 -9.31
C THR A 91 6.34 -13.55 -9.45
N ASP A 92 6.46 -14.39 -10.48
CA ASP A 92 5.49 -15.44 -10.84
C ASP A 92 4.04 -14.92 -10.84
N SER A 93 3.85 -13.69 -11.33
CA SER A 93 2.59 -12.97 -11.33
C SER A 93 2.14 -12.66 -12.75
N SER A 94 0.89 -12.24 -12.92
CA SER A 94 0.43 -11.59 -14.16
C SER A 94 0.56 -10.08 -14.05
N ILE A 95 0.72 -9.39 -15.20
CA ILE A 95 0.65 -7.92 -15.28
C ILE A 95 -0.65 -7.40 -14.66
N GLN A 96 -1.78 -8.09 -14.90
CA GLN A 96 -3.06 -7.72 -14.33
C GLN A 96 -3.07 -7.79 -12.81
N HIS A 97 -2.53 -8.87 -12.22
CA HIS A 97 -2.44 -9.01 -10.77
C HIS A 97 -1.52 -7.94 -10.17
N TYR A 98 -0.35 -7.73 -10.76
CA TYR A 98 0.59 -6.70 -10.31
C TYR A 98 -0.03 -5.30 -10.31
N LEU A 99 -0.70 -4.91 -11.42
CA LEU A 99 -1.38 -3.63 -11.52
C LEU A 99 -2.55 -3.52 -10.52
N ARG A 100 -3.28 -4.60 -10.27
CA ARG A 100 -4.33 -4.62 -9.24
C ARG A 100 -3.73 -4.35 -7.86
N CYS A 101 -2.65 -5.02 -7.49
CA CYS A 101 -1.99 -4.82 -6.20
C CYS A 101 -1.47 -3.38 -6.08
N LEU A 102 -0.88 -2.82 -7.13
CA LEU A 102 -0.39 -1.43 -7.16
C LEU A 102 -1.53 -0.41 -6.99
N VAL A 103 -2.64 -0.61 -7.70
CA VAL A 103 -3.84 0.24 -7.56
C VAL A 103 -4.43 0.13 -6.15
N ARG A 104 -4.59 -1.09 -5.60
CA ARG A 104 -5.14 -1.29 -4.26
C ARG A 104 -4.23 -0.76 -3.15
N SER A 105 -2.92 -0.89 -3.33
CA SER A 105 -1.91 -0.27 -2.46
C SER A 105 -2.11 1.24 -2.41
N ASN A 106 -2.29 1.88 -3.57
CA ASN A 106 -2.54 3.31 -3.64
C ASN A 106 -3.90 3.73 -3.04
N LEU A 107 -4.97 2.97 -3.29
CA LEU A 107 -6.33 3.31 -2.83
C LEU A 107 -6.56 3.06 -1.33
N TYR A 108 -6.00 1.97 -0.79
CA TYR A 108 -6.33 1.47 0.55
C TYR A 108 -5.13 1.47 1.52
N GLY A 109 -3.92 1.73 1.04
CA GLY A 109 -2.71 1.67 1.85
C GLY A 109 -2.38 0.27 2.37
N LYS A 110 -2.81 -0.77 1.64
CA LYS A 110 -2.52 -2.18 1.94
C LYS A 110 -1.78 -2.83 0.79
N TYR A 111 -0.77 -3.60 1.14
CA TYR A 111 0.06 -4.34 0.19
C TYR A 111 -0.46 -5.77 0.04
N GLU A 112 -0.77 -6.16 -1.19
CA GLU A 112 -1.15 -7.53 -1.52
C GLU A 112 0.08 -8.33 -1.94
N LEU A 113 0.05 -9.65 -1.70
CA LEU A 113 1.10 -10.58 -2.09
C LEU A 113 1.08 -10.84 -3.61
N LEU A 114 2.25 -10.99 -4.21
CA LEU A 114 2.45 -11.46 -5.58
C LEU A 114 2.47 -13.00 -5.65
N GLY A 115 2.54 -13.54 -6.87
CA GLY A 115 2.37 -14.97 -7.12
C GLY A 115 3.32 -15.87 -6.33
N PHE A 116 4.62 -15.59 -6.38
CA PHE A 116 5.60 -16.39 -5.64
C PHE A 116 5.41 -16.30 -4.12
N GLU A 117 4.99 -15.15 -3.59
CA GLU A 117 4.73 -14.93 -2.17
C GLU A 117 3.49 -15.70 -1.71
N MET A 118 2.42 -15.67 -2.51
CA MET A 118 1.21 -16.45 -2.28
C MET A 118 1.53 -17.95 -2.27
N GLU A 119 2.31 -18.44 -3.22
CA GLU A 119 2.70 -19.84 -3.29
C GLU A 119 3.61 -20.24 -2.11
N ASN A 120 4.56 -19.39 -1.75
CA ASN A 120 5.39 -19.61 -0.58
C ASN A 120 4.56 -19.69 0.71
N LEU A 121 3.60 -18.78 0.88
CA LEU A 121 2.70 -18.78 2.03
C LEU A 121 1.81 -20.04 2.03
N ARG A 122 1.30 -20.45 0.86
CA ARG A 122 0.49 -21.66 0.71
C ARG A 122 1.27 -22.92 1.11
N ARG A 123 2.52 -23.05 0.67
CA ARG A 123 3.41 -24.16 1.06
C ARG A 123 3.66 -24.16 2.57
N SER A 124 3.98 -22.99 3.13
CA SER A 124 4.19 -22.79 4.57
C SER A 124 2.95 -23.23 5.37
N ASN A 125 1.76 -22.81 4.96
CA ASN A 125 0.51 -23.16 5.63
C ASN A 125 0.19 -24.65 5.53
N TYR A 126 0.52 -25.29 4.41
CA TYR A 126 0.35 -26.73 4.24
C TYR A 126 1.25 -27.52 5.18
N GLU A 127 2.49 -27.09 5.39
CA GLU A 127 3.42 -27.70 6.35
C GLU A 127 2.90 -27.60 7.78
N LEU A 128 2.39 -26.42 8.20
CA LEU A 128 1.72 -26.28 9.50
C LEU A 128 0.49 -27.16 9.64
N TYR A 129 -0.33 -27.27 8.59
CA TYR A 129 -1.50 -28.15 8.64
C TYR A 129 -1.09 -29.61 8.90
N ARG A 130 -0.03 -30.09 8.24
CA ARG A 130 0.49 -31.45 8.46
C ARG A 130 0.99 -31.64 9.88
N LEU A 131 1.69 -30.65 10.44
CA LEU A 131 2.07 -30.66 11.87
C LEU A 131 0.84 -30.78 12.76
N GLY A 132 -0.20 -29.98 12.52
CA GLY A 132 -1.45 -30.03 13.29
C GLY A 132 -2.13 -31.40 13.22
N VAL A 133 -2.15 -32.05 12.05
CA VAL A 133 -2.65 -33.42 11.89
C VAL A 133 -1.83 -34.41 12.73
N ASN A 134 -0.50 -34.33 12.69
CA ASN A 134 0.37 -35.19 13.47
C ASN A 134 0.17 -35.00 15.00
N ILE A 135 0.07 -33.75 15.47
CA ILE A 135 -0.25 -33.43 16.88
C ILE A 135 -1.56 -34.08 17.29
N ASN A 136 -2.60 -33.93 16.47
CA ASN A 136 -3.92 -34.46 16.76
C ASN A 136 -3.94 -35.99 16.80
N GLN A 137 -3.12 -36.64 15.98
CA GLN A 137 -2.96 -38.10 16.01
C GLN A 137 -2.27 -38.57 17.30
N ILE A 138 -1.20 -37.90 17.75
CA ILE A 138 -0.53 -38.18 19.02
C ILE A 138 -1.52 -38.01 20.18
N ALA A 139 -2.25 -36.89 20.21
CA ALA A 139 -3.22 -36.61 21.25
C ALA A 139 -4.33 -37.66 21.32
N LYS A 140 -4.87 -38.09 20.16
CA LYS A 140 -5.86 -39.17 20.10
C LYS A 140 -5.32 -40.48 20.64
N ALA A 141 -4.11 -40.86 20.21
CA ALA A 141 -3.49 -42.11 20.60
C ALA A 141 -3.21 -42.17 22.12
N LEU A 142 -2.70 -41.08 22.71
CA LEU A 142 -2.56 -40.90 24.16
C LEU A 142 -3.91 -40.99 24.88
N ASN A 143 -4.94 -40.31 24.36
CA ASN A 143 -6.29 -40.32 24.95
C ASN A 143 -6.96 -41.71 24.89
N THR A 144 -6.59 -42.56 23.93
CA THR A 144 -7.08 -43.94 23.81
C THR A 144 -6.26 -44.97 24.60
N GLY A 145 -5.32 -44.53 25.44
CA GLY A 145 -4.51 -45.40 26.29
C GLY A 145 -3.48 -46.25 25.54
N HIS A 146 -3.12 -45.87 24.31
CA HIS A 146 -1.96 -46.45 23.62
C HIS A 146 -0.68 -45.79 24.18
N ASP A 147 0.33 -46.60 24.50
CA ASP A 147 1.68 -46.09 24.79
C ASP A 147 2.28 -45.54 23.50
N VAL A 148 2.10 -44.25 23.28
CA VAL A 148 2.85 -43.50 22.27
C VAL A 148 4.11 -42.99 22.96
N GLU A 149 5.27 -43.53 22.57
CA GLU A 149 6.55 -42.93 22.94
C GLU A 149 6.71 -41.59 22.21
N VAL A 150 6.20 -40.52 22.82
CA VAL A 150 6.52 -39.15 22.41
C VAL A 150 7.96 -38.88 22.84
N THR A 151 8.89 -39.09 21.92
CA THR A 151 10.30 -38.83 22.19
C THR A 151 10.56 -37.32 22.20
N ARG A 152 11.55 -36.90 22.99
CA ARG A 152 12.02 -35.50 23.01
C ARG A 152 12.44 -35.02 21.62
N GLN A 153 13.05 -35.90 20.83
CA GLN A 153 13.40 -35.67 19.43
C GLN A 153 12.18 -35.26 18.58
N MET A 154 11.03 -35.91 18.78
CA MET A 154 9.81 -35.62 18.04
C MET A 154 9.24 -34.23 18.38
N LEU A 155 9.31 -33.84 19.66
CA LEU A 155 8.93 -32.49 20.10
C LEU A 155 9.89 -31.42 19.55
N ASP A 156 11.19 -31.71 19.56
CA ASP A 156 12.23 -30.80 19.04
C ASP A 156 12.07 -30.60 17.52
N ASP A 157 11.82 -31.66 16.74
CA ASP A 157 11.52 -31.59 15.30
C ASP A 157 10.28 -30.74 15.00
N MET A 158 9.23 -30.84 15.83
CA MET A 158 8.01 -30.04 15.66
C MET A 158 8.23 -28.57 15.99
N HIS A 159 8.99 -28.29 17.06
CA HIS A 159 9.40 -26.92 17.38
C HIS A 159 10.24 -26.31 16.26
N GLN A 160 11.15 -27.08 15.66
CA GLN A 160 11.95 -26.63 14.53
C GLN A 160 11.08 -26.29 13.33
N GLN A 161 10.15 -27.16 12.94
CA GLN A 161 9.26 -26.90 11.79
C GLN A 161 8.35 -25.68 12.01
N ILE A 162 7.89 -25.44 13.25
CA ILE A 162 7.13 -24.21 13.58
C ILE A 162 8.04 -22.97 13.43
N ALA A 163 9.26 -23.01 13.97
CA ALA A 163 10.20 -21.89 13.88
C ALA A 163 10.59 -21.57 12.42
N GLU A 164 10.81 -22.59 11.59
CA GLU A 164 11.05 -22.45 10.16
C GLU A 164 9.85 -21.79 9.45
N HIS A 165 8.63 -22.23 9.76
CA HIS A 165 7.42 -21.61 9.23
C HIS A 165 7.31 -20.13 9.63
N THR A 166 7.47 -19.80 10.92
CA THR A 166 7.37 -18.41 11.40
C THR A 166 8.40 -17.52 10.73
N SER A 167 9.63 -18.01 10.56
CA SER A 167 10.71 -17.29 9.87
C SER A 167 10.37 -17.04 8.39
N ARG A 168 9.77 -18.03 7.72
CA ARG A 168 9.35 -17.90 6.32
C ARG A 168 8.22 -16.88 6.15
N VAL A 169 7.24 -16.88 7.05
CA VAL A 169 6.15 -15.88 7.04
C VAL A 169 6.69 -14.49 7.32
N GLU A 170 7.58 -14.32 8.30
CA GLU A 170 8.20 -13.03 8.60
C GLU A 170 8.93 -12.46 7.38
N LYS A 171 9.68 -13.31 6.67
CA LYS A 171 10.34 -12.91 5.42
C LYS A 171 9.35 -12.44 4.36
N ILE A 172 8.26 -13.20 4.12
CA ILE A 172 7.22 -12.82 3.15
C ILE A 172 6.61 -11.45 3.51
N LEU A 173 6.35 -11.20 4.79
CA LEU A 173 5.80 -9.91 5.25
C LEU A 173 6.78 -8.75 5.06
N LYS A 174 8.08 -8.96 5.32
CA LYS A 174 9.12 -7.95 5.08
C LYS A 174 9.28 -7.64 3.60
N ASP A 175 9.43 -8.67 2.76
CA ASP A 175 9.58 -8.52 1.31
C ASP A 175 8.37 -7.79 0.68
N ASN A 176 7.17 -7.99 1.25
CA ASN A 176 5.96 -7.32 0.81
C ASN A 176 5.90 -5.84 1.23
N LEU A 177 6.36 -5.52 2.44
CA LEU A 177 6.45 -4.14 2.95
C LEU A 177 7.51 -3.31 2.22
N GLU A 178 8.67 -3.89 1.90
CA GLU A 178 9.77 -3.17 1.23
C GLU A 178 9.48 -2.83 -0.25
N ARG A 179 8.50 -3.50 -0.87
CA ARG A 179 8.17 -3.30 -2.28
C ARG A 179 7.49 -1.96 -2.57
N TYR A 180 6.86 -1.32 -1.59
CA TYR A 180 5.95 -0.21 -1.79
C TYR A 180 6.22 0.97 -0.85
#